data_AF-A0A2S9FMG2-F1
#
_entry.id   AF-A0A2S9FMG2-F1
#
_cell.length_a   1.000
_cell.length_b   1.000
_cell.length_c   1.000
_cell.angle_alpha   90.00
_cell.angle_beta   90.00
_cell.angle_gamma   90.00
#
_symmetry.space_group_name_H-M   'P 1'
#
loop_
_entity.id
_entity.type
_entity.pdbx_description
1 polymer ?
#
loop_
_entity_poly.entity_id
_entity_poly.type
_entity_poly.pdbx_seq_one_letter_code
_entity_poly.pdbx_strand_id
1 'polypeptide(L)'
;IARTFRGVARWWLGRPGWRQDLDDAVEMARNSDPTTMALVVAWTQLSLMYGVLRLDDAVLRMVEESTAIAEACSNDFAVMGAKFTLGTTLLFRDDVAERHRGEDLMVLARDESLPVRAPSLVPVARLMVAREGARRGDL
;
A
#
# COMPACT_ATOMS: atom_id res chain seq x y z
N ILE A 1 1.11 13.12 -6.72
CA ILE A 1 1.64 13.35 -5.34
C ILE A 1 0.80 14.35 -4.55
N ALA A 2 0.74 15.65 -4.91
CA ALA A 2 -0.01 16.64 -4.10
C ALA A 2 -1.51 16.30 -3.94
N ARG A 3 -2.15 15.80 -5.00
CA ARG A 3 -3.54 15.31 -4.97
C ARG A 3 -3.72 14.12 -4.02
N THR A 4 -2.78 13.17 -4.04
CA THR A 4 -2.75 12.03 -3.12
C THR A 4 -2.73 12.47 -1.67
N PHE A 5 -1.80 13.35 -1.29
CA PHE A 5 -1.73 13.86 0.09
C PHE A 5 -2.98 14.64 0.50
N ARG A 6 -3.55 15.43 -0.42
CA ARG A 6 -4.81 16.12 -0.16
C ARG A 6 -5.98 15.15 0.05
N GLY A 7 -6.07 14.11 -0.77
CA GLY A 7 -7.04 13.04 -0.62
C GLY A 7 -6.86 12.32 0.72
N VAL A 8 -5.61 11.99 1.08
CA VAL A 8 -5.26 11.38 2.37
C VAL A 8 -5.70 12.22 3.56
N ALA A 9 -5.35 13.51 3.55
CA ALA A 9 -5.74 14.44 4.61
C ALA A 9 -7.26 14.64 4.68
N ARG A 10 -7.96 14.69 3.54
CA ARG A 10 -9.41 14.84 3.50
C ARG A 10 -10.12 13.63 4.11
N TRP A 11 -9.69 12.40 3.79
CA TRP A 11 -10.32 11.23 4.40
C TRP A 11 -10.00 11.10 5.89
N TRP A 12 -8.77 11.42 6.33
CA TRP A 12 -8.42 11.49 7.77
C TRP A 12 -9.32 12.46 8.54
N LEU A 13 -9.69 13.58 7.92
CA LEU A 13 -10.50 14.62 8.54
C LEU A 13 -12.01 14.47 8.26
N GLY A 14 -12.44 13.38 7.61
CA GLY A 14 -13.85 13.18 7.24
C GLY A 14 -14.41 14.20 6.25
N ARG A 15 -13.56 14.87 5.46
CA ARG A 15 -13.94 15.91 4.49
C ARG A 15 -14.33 15.30 3.14
N PRO A 16 -15.36 15.82 2.45
CA PRO A 16 -15.77 15.32 1.14
C PRO A 16 -14.69 15.55 0.05
N GLY A 17 -14.84 14.85 -1.08
CA GLY A 17 -13.96 14.99 -2.24
C GLY A 17 -12.64 14.22 -2.17
N TRP A 18 -12.43 13.39 -1.14
CA TRP A 18 -11.22 12.58 -1.00
C TRP A 18 -11.10 11.49 -2.06
N ARG A 19 -12.21 10.82 -2.46
CA ARG A 19 -12.19 9.77 -3.51
C ARG A 19 -11.69 10.32 -4.83
N GLN A 20 -12.29 11.41 -5.30
CA GLN A 20 -11.90 12.07 -6.54
C GLN A 20 -10.42 12.52 -6.50
N ASP A 21 -9.94 13.00 -5.36
CA ASP A 21 -8.51 13.34 -5.23
C ASP A 21 -7.57 12.13 -5.38
N LEU A 22 -7.99 10.94 -4.91
CA LEU A 22 -7.22 9.71 -5.07
C LEU A 22 -7.33 9.16 -6.49
N ASP A 23 -8.52 9.19 -7.10
CA ASP A 23 -8.75 8.75 -8.48
C ASP A 23 -7.97 9.62 -9.47
N ASP A 24 -8.09 10.94 -9.37
CA ASP A 24 -7.33 11.90 -10.17
C ASP A 24 -5.81 11.66 -9.98
N ALA A 25 -5.38 11.39 -8.74
CA ALA A 25 -3.97 11.15 -8.46
C ALA A 25 -3.46 9.87 -9.14
N VAL A 26 -4.24 8.79 -9.13
CA VAL A 26 -3.89 7.52 -9.80
C VAL A 26 -3.86 7.72 -11.31
N GLU A 27 -4.84 8.41 -11.88
CA GLU A 27 -4.87 8.72 -13.32
C GLU A 27 -3.66 9.54 -13.76
N MET A 28 -3.32 10.59 -13.01
CA MET A 28 -2.12 11.40 -13.27
C MET A 28 -0.84 10.56 -13.14
N ALA A 29 -0.78 9.66 -12.16
CA ALA A 29 0.41 8.86 -11.90
C ALA A 29 0.67 7.79 -12.95
N ARG A 30 -0.38 7.25 -13.61
CA ARG A 30 -0.23 6.33 -14.75
C ARG A 30 0.55 6.94 -15.92
N ASN A 31 0.47 8.25 -16.09
CA ASN A 31 1.20 8.99 -17.13
C ASN A 31 2.52 9.60 -16.61
N SER A 32 2.93 9.28 -15.38
CA SER A 32 4.14 9.80 -14.74
C SER A 32 5.25 8.75 -14.68
N ASP A 33 6.39 9.09 -14.06
CA ASP A 33 7.46 8.13 -13.85
C ASP A 33 7.05 7.02 -12.84
N PRO A 34 7.64 5.82 -12.95
CA PRO A 34 7.35 4.67 -12.08
C PRO A 34 7.47 4.95 -10.57
N THR A 35 8.38 5.86 -10.17
CA THR A 35 8.55 6.26 -8.77
C THR A 35 7.34 7.03 -8.27
N THR A 36 6.83 7.95 -9.09
CA THR A 36 5.61 8.69 -8.79
C THR A 36 4.42 7.74 -8.69
N MET A 37 4.29 6.77 -9.60
CA MET A 37 3.23 5.77 -9.55
C MET A 37 3.27 4.93 -8.27
N ALA A 38 4.42 4.37 -7.92
CA ALA A 38 4.58 3.58 -6.70
C ALA A 38 4.25 4.38 -5.43
N LEU A 39 4.68 5.65 -5.36
CA LEU A 39 4.37 6.53 -4.24
C LEU A 39 2.87 6.81 -4.14
N VAL A 40 2.21 7.14 -5.25
CA VAL A 40 0.77 7.42 -5.26
C VAL A 40 -0.02 6.19 -4.84
N VAL A 41 0.31 5.02 -5.38
CA VAL A 41 -0.34 3.76 -5.03
C VAL A 41 -0.18 3.45 -3.53
N ALA A 42 1.03 3.56 -2.98
CA ALA A 42 1.29 3.31 -1.55
C ALA A 42 0.45 4.21 -0.63
N TRP A 43 0.37 5.50 -0.92
CA TRP A 43 -0.42 6.44 -0.11
C TRP A 43 -1.93 6.29 -0.29
N THR A 44 -2.39 5.92 -1.48
CA THR A 44 -3.82 5.62 -1.71
C THR A 44 -4.22 4.37 -0.93
N GLN A 45 -3.41 3.32 -0.92
CA GLN A 45 -3.75 2.06 -0.23
C GLN A 45 -3.66 2.13 1.29
N LEU A 46 -3.11 3.22 1.86
CA LEU A 46 -3.28 3.49 3.29
C LEU A 46 -4.77 3.48 3.68
N SER A 47 -5.65 3.97 2.81
CA SER A 47 -7.10 3.98 3.09
C SER A 47 -7.72 2.59 3.24
N LEU A 48 -7.15 1.53 2.65
CA LEU A 48 -7.57 0.14 2.89
C LEU A 48 -7.28 -0.28 4.33
N MET A 49 -6.09 0.07 4.84
CA MET A 49 -5.66 -0.30 6.20
C MET A 49 -6.59 0.23 7.28
N TYR A 50 -7.17 1.40 7.04
CA TYR A 50 -8.07 2.08 7.97
C TYR A 50 -9.55 1.82 7.65
N GLY A 51 -9.87 0.89 6.74
CA GLY A 51 -11.24 0.50 6.39
C GLY A 51 -12.03 1.57 5.62
N VAL A 52 -11.35 2.56 5.05
CA VAL A 52 -11.96 3.65 4.29
C VAL A 52 -12.28 3.24 2.85
N LEU A 53 -11.46 2.37 2.27
CA LEU A 53 -11.74 1.68 1.02
C LEU A 53 -12.03 0.19 1.29
N ARG A 54 -12.92 -0.38 0.47
CA ARG A 54 -13.11 -1.82 0.39
C ARG A 54 -12.20 -2.35 -0.71
N LEU A 55 -11.53 -3.45 -0.44
CA LEU A 55 -10.75 -4.12 -1.47
C LEU A 55 -11.67 -4.64 -2.57
N ASP A 56 -11.31 -4.38 -3.82
CA ASP A 56 -11.88 -5.01 -5.00
C ASP A 56 -10.76 -5.61 -5.87
N ASP A 57 -11.12 -6.48 -6.81
CA ASP A 57 -10.15 -7.16 -7.67
C ASP A 57 -9.45 -6.22 -8.65
N ALA A 58 -10.03 -5.04 -8.94
CA ALA A 58 -9.41 -4.05 -9.81
C ALA A 58 -8.23 -3.36 -9.09
N VAL A 59 -8.37 -3.09 -7.79
CA VAL A 59 -7.30 -2.57 -6.94
C VAL A 59 -6.14 -3.55 -6.88
N LEU A 60 -6.41 -4.86 -6.70
CA LEU A 60 -5.34 -5.87 -6.66
C LEU A 60 -4.55 -5.90 -7.99
N ARG A 61 -5.23 -5.97 -9.13
CA ARG A 61 -4.57 -5.96 -10.45
C ARG A 61 -3.69 -4.71 -10.65
N MET A 62 -4.21 -3.55 -10.25
CA MET A 62 -3.46 -2.30 -10.35
C MET A 62 -2.20 -2.31 -9.46
N VAL A 63 -2.28 -2.88 -8.26
CA VAL A 63 -1.14 -3.00 -7.35
C VAL A 63 -0.10 -4.00 -7.88
N GLU A 64 -0.53 -5.12 -8.44
CA GLU A 64 0.36 -6.11 -9.07
C GLU A 64 1.09 -5.52 -10.30
N GLU A 65 0.36 -4.86 -11.19
CA GLU A 65 0.92 -4.19 -12.37
C GLU A 65 1.95 -3.12 -11.95
N SER A 66 1.59 -2.26 -10.98
CA SER A 66 2.51 -1.25 -10.45
C SER A 66 3.76 -1.87 -9.82
N THR A 67 3.64 -3.06 -9.22
CA THR A 67 4.77 -3.78 -8.63
C THR A 67 5.72 -4.31 -9.70
N ALA A 68 5.17 -4.93 -10.75
CA ALA A 68 5.96 -5.43 -11.88
C ALA A 68 6.73 -4.31 -12.59
N ILE A 69 6.09 -3.15 -12.79
CA ILE A 69 6.74 -1.97 -13.39
C ILE A 69 7.85 -1.45 -12.47
N ALA A 70 7.61 -1.35 -11.17
CA ALA A 70 8.60 -0.87 -10.22
C ALA A 70 9.86 -1.77 -10.19
N GLU A 71 9.67 -3.09 -10.22
CA GLU A 71 10.76 -4.07 -10.27
C GLU A 71 11.56 -3.96 -11.58
N ALA A 72 10.89 -3.79 -12.71
CA ALA A 72 11.56 -3.61 -14.01
C ALA A 72 12.42 -2.34 -14.07
N CYS A 73 12.03 -1.28 -13.36
CA CYS A 73 12.74 0.00 -13.38
C CYS A 73 13.93 0.09 -12.42
N SER A 74 14.22 -0.97 -11.64
CA SER A 74 15.34 -1.03 -10.68
C SER A 74 15.43 0.17 -9.73
N ASN A 75 14.29 0.77 -9.37
CA ASN A 75 14.23 1.86 -8.40
C ASN A 75 13.83 1.30 -7.03
N ASP A 76 14.81 1.18 -6.14
CA ASP A 76 14.63 0.60 -4.79
C ASP A 76 13.47 1.23 -4.00
N PHE A 77 13.26 2.53 -4.13
CA PHE A 77 12.18 3.22 -3.41
C PHE A 77 10.80 2.87 -4.00
N ALA A 78 10.71 2.78 -5.33
CA ALA A 78 9.50 2.36 -6.00
C ALA A 78 9.16 0.89 -5.69
N VAL A 79 10.17 0.01 -5.71
CA VAL A 79 10.03 -1.40 -5.37
C VAL A 79 9.58 -1.59 -3.92
N MET A 80 10.19 -0.86 -2.98
CA MET A 80 9.79 -0.88 -1.57
C MET A 80 8.33 -0.46 -1.39
N GLY A 81 7.93 0.69 -1.98
CA GLY A 81 6.56 1.19 -1.89
C GLY A 81 5.55 0.22 -2.51
N ALA A 82 5.88 -0.36 -3.66
CA ALA A 82 5.02 -1.33 -4.33
C ALA A 82 4.87 -2.62 -3.52
N LYS A 83 5.96 -3.19 -2.99
CA LYS A 83 5.92 -4.39 -2.13
C LYS A 83 5.15 -4.17 -0.84
N PHE A 84 5.31 -3.01 -0.20
CA PHE A 84 4.53 -2.64 0.99
C PHE A 84 3.03 -2.57 0.67
N THR A 85 2.71 -1.98 -0.49
CA THR A 85 1.31 -1.88 -0.96
C THR A 85 0.73 -3.26 -1.27
N LEU A 86 1.46 -4.09 -2.02
CA LEU A 86 1.04 -5.45 -2.35
C LEU A 86 0.84 -6.29 -1.08
N GLY A 87 1.79 -6.24 -0.15
CA GLY A 87 1.69 -6.91 1.14
C GLY A 87 0.40 -6.51 1.86
N THR A 88 0.15 -5.21 1.96
CA THR A 88 -1.09 -4.68 2.54
C THR A 88 -2.33 -5.23 1.85
N THR A 89 -2.41 -5.12 0.52
CA THR A 89 -3.58 -5.55 -0.24
C THR A 89 -3.88 -7.04 -0.03
N LEU A 90 -2.84 -7.88 -0.04
CA LEU A 90 -2.98 -9.32 0.16
C LEU A 90 -3.51 -9.69 1.57
N LEU A 91 -3.18 -8.90 2.61
CA LEU A 91 -3.70 -9.12 3.97
C LEU A 91 -5.22 -8.95 4.10
N PHE A 92 -5.85 -8.22 3.17
CA PHE A 92 -7.30 -8.00 3.14
C PHE A 92 -8.04 -8.99 2.23
N ARG A 93 -7.35 -9.98 1.67
CA ARG A 93 -7.96 -11.06 0.89
C ARG A 93 -8.53 -12.17 1.77
N ASP A 94 -9.56 -12.83 1.27
CA ASP A 94 -10.18 -13.97 1.95
C ASP A 94 -9.41 -15.30 1.76
N ASP A 95 -8.36 -15.32 0.93
CA ASP A 95 -7.50 -16.48 0.73
C ASP A 95 -6.33 -16.56 1.73
N VAL A 96 -6.06 -17.76 2.27
CA VAL A 96 -5.02 -17.99 3.29
C VAL A 96 -3.61 -17.86 2.72
N ALA A 97 -3.36 -18.37 1.52
CA ALA A 97 -2.04 -18.33 0.89
C ALA A 97 -1.68 -16.90 0.46
N GLU A 98 -2.66 -16.14 -0.04
CA GLU A 98 -2.51 -14.71 -0.32
C GLU A 98 -2.14 -13.95 0.96
N ARG A 99 -2.85 -14.19 2.08
CA ARG A 99 -2.53 -13.53 3.36
C ARG A 99 -1.15 -13.88 3.89
N HIS A 100 -0.72 -15.14 3.82
CA HIS A 100 0.65 -15.52 4.22
C HIS A 100 1.70 -14.79 3.36
N ARG A 101 1.51 -14.74 2.03
CA ARG A 101 2.38 -13.96 1.15
C ARG A 101 2.37 -12.47 1.53
N GLY A 102 1.21 -11.94 1.90
CA GLY A 102 1.07 -10.56 2.38
C GLY A 102 1.86 -10.31 3.66
N GLU A 103 1.80 -11.25 4.61
CA GLU A 103 2.55 -11.19 5.86
C GLU A 103 4.06 -11.21 5.64
N ASP A 104 4.56 -12.13 4.80
CA ASP A 104 5.99 -12.21 4.46
C ASP A 104 6.52 -10.90 3.87
N LEU A 105 5.75 -10.28 2.96
CA LEU A 105 6.09 -8.97 2.39
C LEU A 105 6.13 -7.87 3.47
N MET A 106 5.23 -7.91 4.46
CA MET A 106 5.17 -6.93 5.53
C MET A 106 6.30 -7.12 6.56
N VAL A 107 6.70 -8.36 6.83
CA VAL A 107 7.90 -8.67 7.65
C VAL A 107 9.15 -8.15 6.96
N LEU A 108 9.33 -8.47 5.68
CA LEU A 108 10.47 -8.00 4.89
C LEU A 108 10.53 -6.46 4.84
N ALA A 109 9.38 -5.81 4.61
CA ALA A 109 9.29 -4.36 4.60
C ALA A 109 9.66 -3.76 5.96
N ARG A 110 9.11 -4.30 7.06
CA ARG A 110 9.34 -3.86 8.44
C ARG A 110 10.82 -3.93 8.81
N ASP A 111 11.52 -4.99 8.42
CA ASP A 111 12.85 -5.29 8.93
C ASP A 111 13.97 -4.72 8.06
N GLU A 112 13.78 -4.63 6.74
CA GLU A 112 14.85 -4.23 5.82
C GLU A 112 14.68 -2.82 5.26
N SER A 113 13.52 -2.54 4.64
CA SER A 113 13.38 -1.38 3.75
C SER A 113 12.77 -0.14 4.43
N LEU A 114 11.74 -0.32 5.25
CA LEU A 114 11.06 0.78 5.94
C LEU A 114 11.94 1.51 6.95
N PRO A 115 12.78 0.84 7.77
CA PRO A 115 13.61 1.55 8.77
C PRO A 115 14.54 2.60 8.17
N VAL A 116 14.98 2.41 6.92
CA VAL A 116 15.89 3.33 6.23
C VAL A 116 15.14 4.34 5.36
N ARG A 117 14.08 3.91 4.65
CA ARG A 117 13.44 4.71 3.60
C ARG A 117 12.15 5.41 4.04
N ALA A 118 11.40 4.81 4.98
CA ALA A 118 10.12 5.34 5.46
C ALA A 118 9.86 4.91 6.92
N PRO A 119 10.62 5.43 7.90
CA PRO A 119 10.54 4.97 9.30
C PRO A 119 9.14 5.12 9.91
N SER A 120 8.37 6.10 9.44
CA SER A 120 6.99 6.34 9.87
C SER A 120 6.02 5.21 9.54
N LEU A 121 6.34 4.35 8.57
CA LEU A 121 5.51 3.21 8.19
C LEU A 121 5.86 1.92 8.96
N VAL A 122 6.99 1.88 9.68
CA VAL A 122 7.39 0.70 10.49
C VAL A 122 6.32 0.32 11.52
N PRO A 123 5.72 1.26 12.29
CA PRO A 123 4.64 0.91 13.22
C PRO A 123 3.41 0.33 12.52
N VAL A 124 3.10 0.80 11.31
CA VAL A 124 1.99 0.31 10.49
C VAL A 124 2.26 -1.13 10.06
N ALA A 125 3.47 -1.42 9.56
CA ALA A 125 3.87 -2.78 9.19
C ALA A 125 3.81 -3.74 10.40
N ARG A 126 4.29 -3.30 11.57
CA ARG A 126 4.21 -4.06 12.82
C ARG A 126 2.77 -4.40 13.21
N LEU A 127 1.86 -3.42 13.14
CA LEU A 127 0.45 -3.62 13.45
C LEU A 127 -0.17 -4.69 12.54
N MET A 128 0.14 -4.65 11.24
CA MET A 128 -0.41 -5.59 10.27
C MET A 128 0.11 -7.02 10.47
N VAL A 129 1.41 -7.19 10.75
CA VAL A 129 1.98 -8.51 11.09
C VAL A 129 1.37 -9.05 12.39
N ALA A 130 1.27 -8.22 13.44
CA ALA A 130 0.65 -8.64 14.71
C ALA A 130 -0.82 -9.04 14.54
N ARG A 131 -1.57 -8.36 13.67
CA ARG A 131 -2.97 -8.70 13.35
C ARG A 131 -3.09 -10.09 12.72
N GLU A 132 -2.18 -10.48 11.83
CA GLU A 132 -2.21 -11.83 11.24
C GLU A 132 -1.78 -12.90 12.24
N GLY A 133 -0.81 -12.64 13.11
CA GLY A 133 -0.50 -13.51 14.24
C GLY A 133 -1.71 -13.72 15.15
N ALA A 134 -2.43 -12.64 15.48
CA ALA A 134 -3.66 -12.70 16.27
C ALA A 134 -4.75 -13.55 15.59
N ARG A 135 -4.89 -13.45 14.27
CA ARG A 135 -5.86 -14.23 13.48
C ARG A 135 -5.53 -15.72 13.46
N ARG A 136 -4.25 -16.09 13.46
CA ARG A 136 -3.78 -17.48 13.52
C ARG A 136 -3.82 -18.06 14.93
N GLY A 137 -3.88 -17.22 15.95
CA GLY A 137 -3.87 -17.62 17.36
C GLY A 137 -2.46 -17.69 17.97
N ASP A 138 -1.49 -17.00 17.37
CA ASP A 138 -0.08 -17.01 17.78
C ASP A 138 0.27 -15.94 18.84
N LEU A 139 -0.74 -15.31 19.46
CA LEU A 139 -0.59 -14.28 20.50
C LEU A 139 -0.51 -14.85 21.91
#